data_AF-A0A523BHZ7-F1
#
_entry.id   AF-A0A523BHZ7-F1
#
_cell.length_a   1.000
_cell.length_b   1.000
_cell.length_c   1.000
_cell.angle_alpha   90.00
_cell.angle_beta   90.00
_cell.angle_gamma   90.00
#
_symmetry.space_group_name_H-M   'P 1'
#
loop_
_entity.id
_entity.type
_entity.pdbx_description
1 polymer ?
#
loop_
_entity_poly.entity_id
_entity_poly.type
_entity_poly.pdbx_seq_one_letter_code
_entity_poly.pdbx_strand_id
1 'polypeptide(L)'
;MFLLLYDIEGKKDPHGIRIRLVRALRRVGAFQFQRSCWVVESFDEHLISVLDELRRAGGSVKIMEWLPRTLDEILDGKRSKSVVLAPLSAEPVLEGWHEKIRSTLEHAGFKVAIVPVGESAAKALSRSRQHKTEKSISRIIDEISLMDMDGLILMNLGRSTQSGIMYVAQIISNTKLLKNISSLPLIHIERLGRPDGAIILWNEVGGELLDAIKKAVQLEIIRPSVEIKRVTKEGEREIRQVLYAEPGDKIIVNGKVAGLCLTNQVYLIAENGRLVDIIGGKIFRGAAKKISFDSLATAIVKTVPA
;
A
#
# COMPACT_ATOMS: atom_id res chain seq x y z
N MET A 1 11.97 -13.81 0.13
CA MET A 1 12.30 -12.72 -0.82
C MET A 1 13.81 -12.72 -1.05
N PHE A 2 14.29 -12.13 -2.14
CA PHE A 2 15.72 -12.05 -2.44
C PHE A 2 16.19 -10.61 -2.54
N LEU A 3 17.34 -10.30 -1.95
CA LEU A 3 18.06 -9.06 -2.23
C LEU A 3 19.00 -9.30 -3.42
N LEU A 4 18.79 -8.52 -4.48
CA LEU A 4 19.61 -8.48 -5.67
C LEU A 4 20.45 -7.21 -5.68
N LEU A 5 21.76 -7.39 -5.64
CA LEU A 5 22.76 -6.35 -5.80
C LEU A 5 23.44 -6.56 -7.16
N TYR A 6 23.57 -5.50 -7.95
CA TYR A 6 24.36 -5.55 -9.17
C TYR A 6 25.30 -4.36 -9.26
N ASP A 7 26.46 -4.57 -9.86
CA ASP A 7 27.37 -3.49 -10.23
C ASP A 7 27.82 -3.65 -11.67
N ILE A 8 27.85 -2.52 -12.38
CA ILE A 8 28.29 -2.43 -13.77
C ILE A 8 29.03 -1.10 -13.92
N GLU A 9 30.30 -1.15 -14.28
CA GLU A 9 31.11 0.04 -14.47
C GLU A 9 30.45 0.94 -15.53
N GLY A 10 30.22 2.22 -15.22
CA GLY A 10 29.45 3.14 -16.09
C GLY A 10 30.06 3.39 -17.49
N LYS A 11 31.33 3.01 -17.71
CA LYS A 11 32.00 3.04 -19.03
C LYS A 11 31.81 1.74 -19.84
N LYS A 12 31.25 0.69 -19.22
CA LYS A 12 31.02 -0.66 -19.75
C LYS A 12 29.55 -1.07 -19.58
N ASP A 13 28.60 -0.27 -20.05
CA ASP A 13 27.21 -0.72 -20.25
C ASP A 13 27.00 -1.08 -21.74
N PRO A 14 27.69 -2.11 -22.27
CA PRO A 14 27.57 -2.47 -23.68
C PRO A 14 26.11 -2.79 -23.97
N HIS A 15 25.58 -2.19 -25.04
CA HIS A 15 24.21 -2.39 -25.48
C HIS A 15 23.11 -1.99 -24.48
N GLY A 16 23.40 -1.27 -23.40
CA GLY A 16 22.38 -0.83 -22.44
C GLY A 16 21.79 -1.98 -21.60
N ILE A 17 22.61 -2.98 -21.26
CA ILE A 17 22.26 -4.11 -20.37
C ILE A 17 21.63 -3.60 -19.08
N ARG A 18 22.16 -2.52 -18.47
CA ARG A 18 21.59 -1.96 -17.24
C ARG A 18 20.13 -1.54 -17.42
N ILE A 19 19.80 -0.90 -18.53
CA ILE A 19 18.43 -0.47 -18.83
C ILE A 19 17.53 -1.68 -18.99
N ARG A 20 17.99 -2.73 -19.70
CA ARG A 20 17.25 -3.99 -19.85
C ARG A 20 17.04 -4.68 -18.50
N LEU A 21 18.06 -4.73 -17.65
CA LEU A 21 17.95 -5.31 -16.31
C LEU A 21 16.91 -4.56 -15.47
N VAL A 22 16.97 -3.23 -15.44
CA VAL A 22 15.97 -2.42 -14.73
C VAL A 22 14.56 -2.66 -15.28
N ARG A 23 14.40 -2.80 -16.60
CA ARG A 23 13.10 -3.13 -17.21
C ARG A 23 12.62 -4.54 -16.84
N ALA A 24 13.51 -5.53 -16.84
CA ALA A 24 13.20 -6.90 -16.44
C ALA A 24 12.80 -6.96 -14.95
N LEU A 25 13.56 -6.29 -14.08
CA LEU A 25 13.24 -6.17 -12.65
C LEU A 25 11.88 -5.51 -12.42
N ARG A 26 11.57 -4.42 -13.14
CA ARG A 26 10.25 -3.78 -13.08
C ARG A 26 9.13 -4.71 -13.56
N ARG A 27 9.38 -5.50 -14.61
CA ARG A 27 8.40 -6.45 -15.16
C ARG A 27 8.01 -7.53 -14.16
N VAL A 28 8.98 -8.07 -13.42
CA VAL A 28 8.70 -9.03 -12.33
C VAL A 28 8.18 -8.34 -11.05
N GLY A 29 7.95 -7.03 -11.08
CA GLY A 29 7.45 -6.27 -9.94
C GLY A 29 8.45 -6.12 -8.79
N ALA A 30 9.76 -6.19 -9.06
CA ALA A 30 10.80 -6.02 -8.06
C ALA A 30 10.78 -4.61 -7.46
N PHE A 31 11.06 -4.52 -6.16
CA PHE A 31 11.12 -3.27 -5.43
C PHE A 31 12.54 -2.70 -5.45
N GLN A 32 12.72 -1.48 -5.97
CA GLN A 32 14.02 -0.81 -5.95
C GLN A 32 14.28 -0.09 -4.62
N PHE A 33 15.37 -0.45 -3.94
CA PHE A 33 15.90 0.22 -2.74
C PHE A 33 16.87 1.33 -3.11
N GLN A 34 17.86 0.99 -3.92
CA GLN A 34 18.88 1.90 -4.45
C GLN A 34 19.06 1.62 -5.95
N ARG A 35 19.85 2.44 -6.65
CA ARG A 35 20.04 2.28 -8.11
C ARG A 35 20.38 0.84 -8.51
N SER A 36 21.25 0.21 -7.73
CA SER A 36 21.84 -1.12 -7.91
C SER A 36 21.32 -2.18 -6.93
N CYS A 37 20.32 -1.86 -6.10
CA CYS A 37 19.83 -2.74 -5.04
C CYS A 37 18.32 -2.92 -5.13
N TRP A 38 17.86 -4.16 -5.24
CA TRP A 38 16.48 -4.53 -5.51
C TRP A 38 16.04 -5.69 -4.63
N VAL A 39 14.78 -5.69 -4.21
CA VAL A 39 14.14 -6.88 -3.64
C VAL A 39 13.25 -7.53 -4.68
N VAL A 40 13.44 -8.83 -4.84
CA VAL A 40 12.82 -9.67 -5.86
C VAL A 40 12.05 -10.79 -5.18
N GLU A 41 10.77 -10.97 -5.53
CA GLU A 41 9.95 -12.08 -5.03
C GLU A 41 10.23 -13.38 -5.82
N SER A 42 10.37 -13.26 -7.13
CA SER A 42 10.56 -14.37 -8.06
C SER A 42 11.41 -13.97 -9.27
N PHE A 43 12.07 -14.95 -9.88
CA PHE A 43 12.85 -14.77 -11.10
C PHE A 43 12.14 -15.46 -12.27
N ASP A 44 11.84 -14.71 -13.34
CA ASP A 44 11.39 -15.29 -14.60
C ASP A 44 12.58 -15.59 -15.53
N GLU A 45 12.35 -16.38 -16.58
CA GLU A 45 13.39 -16.77 -17.54
C GLU A 45 14.07 -15.56 -18.18
N HIS A 46 13.31 -14.49 -18.43
CA HIS A 46 13.84 -13.28 -19.04
C HIS A 46 14.79 -12.53 -18.10
N LEU A 47 14.44 -12.35 -16.83
CA LEU A 47 15.29 -11.73 -15.83
C LEU A 47 16.58 -12.54 -15.64
N ILE A 48 16.47 -13.87 -15.57
CA ILE A 48 17.64 -14.76 -15.48
C ILE A 48 18.57 -14.55 -16.68
N SER A 49 18.03 -14.54 -17.89
CA SER A 49 18.79 -14.32 -19.12
C SER A 49 19.55 -12.98 -19.12
N VAL A 50 18.89 -11.90 -18.70
CA VAL A 50 19.53 -10.57 -18.62
C VAL A 50 20.61 -10.51 -17.52
N LEU A 51 20.42 -11.21 -16.41
CA LEU A 51 21.43 -11.29 -15.34
C LEU A 51 22.68 -12.06 -15.79
N ASP A 52 22.51 -13.14 -16.54
CA ASP A 52 23.63 -13.90 -17.09
C ASP A 52 24.37 -13.13 -18.18
N GLU A 53 23.66 -12.36 -19.01
CA GLU A 53 24.27 -11.43 -19.96
C GLU A 53 25.14 -10.39 -19.23
N LEU A 54 24.61 -9.79 -18.14
CA LEU A 54 25.36 -8.82 -17.34
C LEU A 54 26.64 -9.42 -16.77
N ARG A 55 26.59 -10.66 -16.25
CA ARG A 55 27.77 -11.37 -15.76
C ARG A 55 28.81 -11.60 -16.86
N ARG A 56 28.38 -12.03 -18.05
CA ARG A 56 29.28 -12.25 -19.20
C ARG A 56 29.92 -10.95 -19.70
N ALA A 57 29.22 -9.82 -19.57
CA ALA A 57 29.75 -8.50 -19.88
C ALA A 57 30.72 -7.95 -18.81
N GLY A 58 31.04 -8.74 -17.77
CA GLY A 58 31.96 -8.36 -16.70
C GLY A 58 31.31 -7.59 -15.55
N GLY A 59 29.98 -7.47 -15.54
CA GLY A 59 29.25 -6.94 -14.38
C GLY A 59 29.19 -7.97 -13.24
N SER A 60 28.99 -7.49 -12.02
CA SER A 60 28.83 -8.35 -10.84
C SER A 60 27.37 -8.40 -10.42
N VAL A 61 26.91 -9.58 -9.99
CA VAL A 61 25.57 -9.81 -9.44
C VAL A 61 25.68 -10.66 -8.19
N LYS A 62 25.10 -10.19 -7.09
CA LYS A 62 24.89 -10.98 -5.88
C LYS A 62 23.39 -11.10 -5.61
N ILE A 63 22.93 -12.33 -5.40
CA ILE A 63 21.58 -12.64 -4.97
C ILE A 63 21.71 -13.33 -3.62
N MET A 64 20.95 -12.87 -2.64
CA MET A 64 20.91 -13.45 -1.30
C MET A 64 19.48 -13.50 -0.80
N GLU A 65 19.17 -14.50 0.03
CA GLU A 65 17.91 -14.49 0.75
C GLU A 65 17.82 -13.26 1.64
N TRP A 66 16.65 -12.63 1.64
CA TRP A 66 16.39 -11.44 2.43
C TRP A 66 15.22 -11.66 3.35
N LEU A 67 15.50 -11.50 4.64
CA LEU A 67 14.55 -11.46 5.73
C LEU A 67 14.68 -10.08 6.38
N PRO A 68 13.67 -9.20 6.26
CA PRO A 68 13.70 -7.94 6.97
C PRO A 68 13.69 -8.20 8.48
N ARG A 69 14.58 -7.52 9.20
CA ARG A 69 14.70 -7.54 10.66
C ARG A 69 14.67 -6.10 11.15
N THR A 70 14.00 -5.84 12.26
CA THR A 70 14.07 -4.51 12.88
C THR A 70 15.42 -4.36 13.58
N LEU A 71 15.87 -3.12 13.78
CA LEU A 71 17.08 -2.90 14.55
C LEU A 71 16.89 -3.26 16.03
N ASP A 72 15.65 -3.25 16.55
CA ASP A 72 15.32 -3.72 17.90
C ASP A 72 15.60 -5.22 18.07
N GLU A 73 15.25 -6.03 17.07
CA GLU A 73 15.56 -7.48 17.03
C GLU A 73 17.06 -7.77 17.02
N ILE A 74 17.90 -6.79 16.65
CA ILE A 74 19.37 -6.91 16.63
C ILE A 74 20.00 -6.38 17.92
N LEU A 75 19.37 -5.39 18.56
CA LEU A 75 19.92 -4.68 19.71
C LEU A 75 19.36 -5.14 21.08
N ASP A 76 18.53 -6.18 21.12
CA ASP A 76 17.92 -6.75 22.33
C ASP A 76 17.22 -5.70 23.21
N GLY A 77 16.39 -4.83 22.62
CA GLY A 77 15.54 -3.91 23.39
C GLY A 77 16.28 -2.72 24.03
N LYS A 78 17.54 -2.46 23.67
CA LYS A 78 18.35 -1.35 24.23
C LYS A 78 18.04 0.03 23.64
N ARG A 79 16.94 0.20 22.91
CA ARG A 79 16.59 1.46 22.23
C ARG A 79 15.15 1.87 22.45
N SER A 80 14.88 3.15 22.23
CA SER A 80 13.51 3.67 22.18
C SER A 80 12.78 3.10 20.97
N LYS A 81 11.57 2.56 21.19
CA LYS A 81 10.74 1.95 20.16
C LYS A 81 10.16 3.03 19.25
N SER A 82 10.28 2.88 17.94
CA SER A 82 9.75 3.82 16.94
C SER A 82 8.49 3.26 16.27
N VAL A 83 7.48 4.10 16.09
CA VAL A 83 6.22 3.72 15.42
C VAL A 83 5.89 4.73 14.36
N VAL A 84 5.39 4.26 13.21
CA VAL A 84 4.87 5.14 12.17
C VAL A 84 3.35 5.19 12.26
N LEU A 85 2.80 6.40 12.40
CA LEU A 85 1.38 6.69 12.29
C LEU A 85 1.09 7.21 10.89
N ALA A 86 0.28 6.49 10.13
CA ALA A 86 0.08 6.67 8.70
C ALA A 86 -1.40 6.94 8.35
N PRO A 87 -1.83 8.21 8.35
CA PRO A 87 -3.18 8.56 7.90
C PRO A 87 -3.36 8.28 6.40
N LEU A 88 -4.34 7.45 6.05
CA LEU A 88 -4.72 7.10 4.67
C LEU A 88 -5.72 8.08 4.06
N SER A 89 -6.37 8.90 4.89
CA SER A 89 -7.36 9.89 4.50
C SER A 89 -7.19 11.20 5.29
N ALA A 90 -7.92 12.25 4.91
CA ALA A 90 -7.77 13.57 5.51
C ALA A 90 -8.41 13.65 6.91
N GLU A 91 -9.47 12.90 7.14
CA GLU A 91 -10.34 13.03 8.30
C GLU A 91 -9.64 12.71 9.63
N PRO A 92 -8.83 11.64 9.76
CA PRO A 92 -8.05 11.41 10.99
C PRO A 92 -7.06 12.56 11.30
N VAL A 93 -6.67 13.32 10.28
CA VAL A 93 -5.84 14.52 10.43
C VAL A 93 -6.71 15.71 10.86
N LEU A 94 -7.76 16.02 10.09
CA LEU A 94 -8.63 17.18 10.31
C LEU A 94 -9.37 17.12 11.67
N GLU A 95 -9.73 15.93 12.13
CA GLU A 95 -10.37 15.71 13.43
C GLU A 95 -9.36 15.65 14.60
N GLY A 96 -8.07 15.82 14.35
CA GLY A 96 -7.03 15.86 15.40
C GLY A 96 -6.66 14.51 16.02
N TRP A 97 -7.21 13.42 15.51
CA TRP A 97 -6.97 12.07 16.04
C TRP A 97 -5.52 11.62 15.97
N HIS A 98 -4.82 11.95 14.88
CA HIS A 98 -3.41 11.65 14.71
C HIS A 98 -2.54 12.20 15.85
N GLU A 99 -2.76 13.45 16.28
CA GLU A 99 -2.01 14.06 17.40
C GLU A 99 -2.40 13.47 18.75
N LYS A 100 -3.70 13.16 18.97
CA LYS A 100 -4.14 12.50 20.21
C LYS A 100 -3.49 11.12 20.37
N ILE A 101 -3.48 10.32 19.30
CA ILE A 101 -2.84 8.99 19.31
C ILE A 101 -1.33 9.14 19.48
N ARG A 102 -0.70 10.04 18.74
CA ARG A 102 0.73 10.34 18.88
C ARG A 102 1.08 10.67 20.32
N SER A 103 0.38 11.62 20.94
CA SER A 103 0.64 12.01 22.33
C SER A 103 0.50 10.82 23.27
N THR A 104 -0.54 9.98 23.10
CA THR A 104 -0.73 8.80 23.96
C THR A 104 0.40 7.78 23.81
N LEU A 105 0.88 7.55 22.59
CA LEU A 105 2.00 6.66 22.31
C LEU A 105 3.33 7.22 22.83
N GLU A 106 3.56 8.53 22.69
CA GLU A 106 4.74 9.20 23.25
C GLU A 106 4.78 9.09 24.79
N HIS A 107 3.63 9.25 25.47
CA HIS A 107 3.52 9.00 26.91
C HIS A 107 3.77 7.54 27.29
N ALA A 108 3.50 6.59 26.38
CA ALA A 108 3.82 5.18 26.55
C ALA A 108 5.27 4.83 26.18
N GLY A 109 6.10 5.81 25.81
CA GLY A 109 7.53 5.63 25.54
C GLY A 109 7.91 5.38 24.09
N PHE A 110 6.96 5.49 23.15
CA PHE A 110 7.22 5.34 21.72
C PHE A 110 7.66 6.66 21.08
N LYS A 111 8.65 6.59 20.18
CA LYS A 111 8.95 7.68 19.24
C LYS A 111 8.01 7.58 18.04
N VAL A 112 7.15 8.57 17.84
CA VAL A 112 6.12 8.51 16.78
C VAL A 112 6.50 9.41 15.60
N ALA A 113 6.49 8.84 14.39
CA ALA A 113 6.57 9.60 13.14
C ALA A 113 5.20 9.61 12.45
N ILE A 114 4.76 10.78 11.98
CA ILE A 114 3.51 10.90 11.21
C ILE A 114 3.85 10.99 9.72
N VAL A 115 3.35 10.04 8.93
CA VAL A 115 3.60 9.99 7.48
C VAL A 115 2.26 9.92 6.74
N PRO A 116 1.81 10.99 6.07
CA PRO A 116 0.57 10.93 5.27
C PRO A 116 0.70 9.95 4.13
N VAL A 117 -0.36 9.18 3.91
CA VAL A 117 -0.45 8.24 2.78
C VAL A 117 -1.57 8.70 1.85
N GLY A 118 -1.16 9.18 0.68
CA GLY A 118 -2.06 9.71 -0.34
C GLY A 118 -2.28 11.23 -0.23
N GLU A 119 -2.86 11.78 -1.30
CA GLU A 119 -2.95 13.23 -1.50
C GLU A 119 -3.85 13.94 -0.48
N SER A 120 -4.94 13.31 -0.04
CA SER A 120 -5.88 13.91 0.92
C SER A 120 -5.26 14.08 2.30
N ALA A 121 -4.62 13.02 2.82
CA ALA A 121 -3.91 13.06 4.10
C ALA A 121 -2.74 14.06 4.06
N ALA A 122 -1.97 14.06 2.96
CA ALA A 122 -0.84 14.97 2.78
C ALA A 122 -1.29 16.43 2.81
N LYS A 123 -2.36 16.78 2.08
CA LYS A 123 -2.93 18.14 2.08
C LYS A 123 -3.42 18.57 3.45
N ALA A 124 -4.05 17.66 4.20
CA ALA A 124 -4.54 17.95 5.54
C ALA A 124 -3.40 18.25 6.52
N LEU A 125 -2.26 17.56 6.40
CA LEU A 125 -1.08 17.77 7.25
C LEU A 125 -0.24 18.98 6.82
N SER A 126 -0.04 19.22 5.53
CA SER A 126 1.00 20.16 5.06
C SER A 126 0.58 21.64 5.01
N ARG A 127 -0.68 22.00 5.27
CA ARG A 127 -1.25 23.38 5.22
C ARG A 127 -0.87 24.28 4.00
N SER A 128 -0.12 23.81 3.00
CA SER A 128 0.12 24.47 1.71
C SER A 128 0.74 23.56 0.62
N ARG A 129 0.35 23.89 -0.64
CA ARG A 129 0.75 23.42 -1.99
C ARG A 129 0.63 21.93 -2.37
N GLN A 130 0.19 21.74 -3.63
CA GLN A 130 -0.13 20.48 -4.29
C GLN A 130 1.01 19.45 -4.22
N HIS A 131 0.96 18.55 -3.23
CA HIS A 131 1.72 17.31 -3.32
C HIS A 131 0.99 16.36 -4.28
N LYS A 132 1.39 16.41 -5.56
CA LYS A 132 0.98 15.40 -6.52
C LYS A 132 1.85 14.17 -6.30
N THR A 133 1.35 13.21 -5.52
CA THR A 133 2.06 11.94 -5.32
C THR A 133 1.91 11.09 -6.59
N GLU A 134 2.96 10.96 -7.39
CA GLU A 134 2.93 10.04 -8.55
C GLU A 134 2.97 8.56 -8.12
N LYS A 135 3.35 8.29 -6.88
CA LYS A 135 3.43 6.93 -6.30
C LYS A 135 2.04 6.43 -5.92
N SER A 136 1.80 5.14 -6.13
CA SER A 136 0.61 4.46 -5.60
C SER A 136 0.66 4.40 -4.07
N ILE A 137 -0.50 4.27 -3.43
CA ILE A 137 -0.64 4.14 -1.97
C ILE A 137 0.20 2.95 -1.47
N SER A 138 0.09 1.79 -2.09
CA SER A 138 0.88 0.60 -1.72
C SER A 138 2.39 0.83 -1.83
N ARG A 139 2.85 1.61 -2.82
CA ARG A 139 4.28 1.97 -2.94
C ARG A 139 4.74 2.87 -1.80
N ILE A 140 3.91 3.82 -1.36
CA ILE A 140 4.21 4.67 -0.20
C ILE A 140 4.28 3.81 1.07
N ILE A 141 3.34 2.87 1.24
CA ILE A 141 3.35 1.93 2.37
C ILE A 141 4.59 1.02 2.37
N ASP A 142 5.02 0.52 1.21
CA ASP A 142 6.28 -0.24 1.11
C ASP A 142 7.49 0.61 1.51
N GLU A 143 7.55 1.88 1.09
CA GLU A 143 8.64 2.80 1.47
C GLU A 143 8.62 3.13 2.96
N ILE A 144 7.43 3.29 3.55
CA ILE A 144 7.27 3.40 5.00
C ILE A 144 7.83 2.16 5.67
N SER A 145 7.48 0.95 5.19
CA SER A 145 7.90 -0.34 5.76
C SER A 145 9.43 -0.56 5.76
N LEU A 146 10.20 0.30 5.08
CA LEU A 146 11.67 0.31 5.10
C LEU A 146 12.28 1.25 6.12
N MET A 147 11.47 2.11 6.73
CA MET A 147 11.91 2.91 7.86
C MET A 147 12.20 1.98 9.03
N ASP A 148 13.19 2.37 9.84
CA ASP A 148 13.51 1.68 11.07
C ASP A 148 12.41 1.94 12.11
N MET A 149 11.42 1.06 12.11
CA MET A 149 10.24 1.12 12.96
C MET A 149 9.93 -0.25 13.57
N ASP A 150 9.27 -0.21 14.72
CA ASP A 150 8.81 -1.35 15.49
C ASP A 150 7.29 -1.54 15.40
N GLY A 151 6.59 -0.70 14.61
CA GLY A 151 5.19 -0.89 14.28
C GLY A 151 4.64 0.16 13.29
N LEU A 152 3.65 -0.26 12.50
CA LEU A 152 2.93 0.59 11.55
C LEU A 152 1.45 0.67 11.93
N ILE A 153 0.97 1.89 12.15
CA ILE A 153 -0.44 2.18 12.43
C ILE A 153 -1.04 2.91 11.24
N LEU A 154 -1.98 2.28 10.54
CA LEU A 154 -2.77 2.91 9.49
C LEU A 154 -4.00 3.58 10.12
N MET A 155 -4.33 4.81 9.74
CA MET A 155 -5.56 5.48 10.18
C MET A 155 -6.46 5.76 8.99
N ASN A 156 -7.72 5.38 9.07
CA ASN A 156 -8.67 5.58 7.98
C ASN A 156 -10.08 5.87 8.49
N LEU A 157 -10.87 6.52 7.64
CA LEU A 157 -12.30 6.74 7.85
C LEU A 157 -13.04 6.24 6.59
N GLY A 158 -13.28 4.93 6.51
CA GLY A 158 -14.14 4.33 5.50
C GLY A 158 -15.60 4.70 5.72
N ARG A 159 -16.46 4.35 4.76
CA ARG A 159 -17.92 4.62 4.85
C ARG A 159 -18.61 3.78 5.94
N SER A 160 -18.11 2.57 6.14
CA SER A 160 -18.38 1.64 7.23
C SER A 160 -17.08 0.90 7.56
N THR A 161 -16.99 0.30 8.73
CA THR A 161 -15.79 -0.44 9.14
C THR A 161 -15.43 -1.55 8.15
N GLN A 162 -16.43 -2.24 7.60
CA GLN A 162 -16.22 -3.28 6.59
C GLN A 162 -15.66 -2.73 5.27
N SER A 163 -16.14 -1.56 4.81
CA SER A 163 -15.60 -0.91 3.62
C SER A 163 -14.15 -0.45 3.81
N GLY A 164 -13.79 0.03 5.01
CA GLY A 164 -12.43 0.45 5.33
C GLY A 164 -11.46 -0.72 5.45
N ILE A 165 -11.87 -1.82 6.10
CA ILE A 165 -11.13 -3.09 6.11
C ILE A 165 -10.83 -3.53 4.68
N MET A 166 -11.83 -3.54 3.79
CA MET A 166 -11.64 -3.92 2.38
C MET A 166 -10.72 -2.97 1.62
N TYR A 167 -10.78 -1.67 1.90
CA TYR A 167 -9.88 -0.69 1.29
C TYR A 167 -8.42 -0.94 1.69
N VAL A 168 -8.16 -1.15 2.98
CA VAL A 168 -6.82 -1.42 3.50
C VAL A 168 -6.31 -2.80 3.06
N ALA A 169 -7.17 -3.83 3.01
CA ALA A 169 -6.81 -5.15 2.47
C ALA A 169 -6.28 -5.05 1.03
N GLN A 170 -6.95 -4.29 0.17
CA GLN A 170 -6.50 -4.06 -1.22
C GLN A 170 -5.15 -3.33 -1.28
N ILE A 171 -4.91 -2.38 -0.36
CA ILE A 171 -3.62 -1.68 -0.29
C ILE A 171 -2.52 -2.67 0.10
N ILE A 172 -2.72 -3.45 1.16
CA ILE A 172 -1.74 -4.42 1.69
C ILE A 172 -1.47 -5.50 0.65
N SER A 173 -2.48 -6.08 -0.01
CA SER A 173 -2.29 -7.12 -1.02
C SER A 173 -1.42 -6.67 -2.20
N ASN A 174 -1.42 -5.37 -2.48
CA ASN A 174 -0.65 -4.74 -3.54
C ASN A 174 0.75 -4.27 -3.10
N THR A 175 1.08 -4.36 -1.80
CA THR A 175 2.44 -4.11 -1.31
C THR A 175 3.38 -5.23 -1.76
N LYS A 176 4.66 -4.91 -1.94
CA LYS A 176 5.71 -5.89 -2.28
C LYS A 176 6.48 -6.34 -1.05
N LEU A 177 6.59 -5.47 -0.06
CA LEU A 177 7.35 -5.70 1.16
C LEU A 177 6.39 -6.03 2.30
N LEU A 178 5.47 -5.11 2.64
CA LEU A 178 4.69 -5.20 3.87
C LEU A 178 3.92 -6.52 4.02
N LYS A 179 3.26 -7.01 2.96
CA LYS A 179 2.53 -8.30 2.98
C LYS A 179 3.38 -9.51 3.38
N ASN A 180 4.70 -9.41 3.23
CA ASN A 180 5.66 -10.47 3.55
C ASN A 180 6.38 -10.22 4.89
N ILE A 181 6.11 -9.11 5.58
CA ILE A 181 6.70 -8.78 6.89
C ILE A 181 5.70 -9.19 7.98
N SER A 182 5.81 -10.42 8.46
CA SER A 182 4.94 -10.94 9.51
C SER A 182 5.34 -10.49 10.92
N SER A 183 6.59 -10.05 11.13
CA SER A 183 7.11 -9.64 12.45
C SER A 183 6.80 -8.20 12.83
N LEU A 184 6.45 -7.34 11.88
CA LEU A 184 6.15 -5.93 12.13
C LEU A 184 4.68 -5.76 12.52
N PRO A 185 4.32 -5.29 13.72
CA PRO A 185 2.94 -4.97 14.08
C PRO A 185 2.26 -4.09 13.03
N LEU A 186 1.19 -4.61 12.41
CA LEU A 186 0.40 -3.89 11.43
C LEU A 186 -1.01 -3.67 11.96
N ILE A 187 -1.21 -2.48 12.51
CA ILE A 187 -2.46 -2.09 13.16
C ILE A 187 -3.17 -1.07 12.29
N HIS A 188 -4.47 -1.20 12.15
CA HIS A 188 -5.30 -0.26 11.40
C HIS A 188 -6.42 0.24 12.31
N ILE A 189 -6.49 1.55 12.53
CA ILE A 189 -7.55 2.20 13.29
C ILE A 189 -8.57 2.72 12.27
N GLU A 190 -9.72 2.06 12.24
CA GLU A 190 -10.82 2.35 11.31
C GLU A 190 -11.92 3.13 12.03
N ARG A 191 -12.36 4.22 11.41
CA ARG A 191 -13.52 5.03 11.82
C ARG A 191 -13.50 5.46 13.29
N LEU A 192 -12.36 5.97 13.71
CA LEU A 192 -12.18 6.51 15.05
C LEU A 192 -13.23 7.59 15.36
N GLY A 193 -13.84 7.51 16.54
CA GLY A 193 -14.91 8.42 16.96
C GLY A 193 -16.27 8.15 16.30
N ARG A 194 -16.44 7.04 15.56
CA ARG A 194 -17.75 6.60 15.05
C ARG A 194 -18.24 5.35 15.81
N PRO A 195 -19.56 5.11 15.85
CA PRO A 195 -20.13 4.00 16.62
C PRO A 195 -19.65 2.61 16.20
N ASP A 196 -19.31 2.41 14.92
CA ASP A 196 -18.83 1.16 14.38
C ASP A 196 -17.29 1.08 14.28
N GLY A 197 -16.56 2.07 14.82
CA GLY A 197 -15.10 2.13 14.74
C GLY A 197 -14.40 0.94 15.42
N ALA A 198 -13.25 0.53 14.89
CA ALA A 198 -12.53 -0.65 15.36
C ALA A 198 -11.00 -0.54 15.20
N ILE A 199 -10.28 -1.30 16.02
CA ILE A 199 -8.86 -1.62 15.82
C ILE A 199 -8.79 -2.91 15.02
N ILE A 200 -8.22 -2.85 13.82
CA ILE A 200 -8.03 -3.98 12.93
C ILE A 200 -6.59 -4.45 13.05
N LEU A 201 -6.40 -5.70 13.45
CA LEU A 201 -5.10 -6.31 13.58
C LEU A 201 -4.83 -7.21 12.36
N TRP A 202 -3.87 -6.84 11.51
CA TRP A 202 -3.61 -7.53 10.24
C TRP A 202 -2.63 -8.71 10.35
N ASN A 203 -1.88 -8.79 11.45
CA ASN A 203 -0.99 -9.91 11.78
C ASN A 203 -1.00 -10.17 13.28
N GLU A 204 -0.54 -11.34 13.72
CA GLU A 204 -0.63 -11.72 15.14
C GLU A 204 0.34 -10.95 16.07
N VAL A 205 1.10 -10.00 15.54
CA VAL A 205 2.07 -9.21 16.31
C VAL A 205 1.43 -7.89 16.73
N GLY A 206 0.97 -7.82 17.98
CA GLY A 206 0.37 -6.60 18.55
C GLY A 206 1.13 -6.06 19.77
N GLY A 207 1.49 -6.96 20.69
CA GLY A 207 2.31 -6.66 21.88
C GLY A 207 1.90 -5.39 22.64
N GLU A 208 2.91 -4.72 23.19
CA GLU A 208 2.76 -3.46 23.93
C GLU A 208 2.13 -2.33 23.09
N LEU A 209 2.39 -2.31 21.78
CA LEU A 209 1.84 -1.28 20.89
C LEU A 209 0.31 -1.36 20.82
N LEU A 210 -0.23 -2.57 20.68
CA LEU A 210 -1.68 -2.79 20.68
C LEU A 210 -2.31 -2.36 22.00
N ASP A 211 -1.66 -2.65 23.13
CA ASP A 211 -2.17 -2.25 24.45
C ASP A 211 -2.14 -0.73 24.66
N ALA A 212 -1.10 -0.05 24.15
CA ALA A 212 -1.05 1.42 24.15
C ALA A 212 -2.18 2.02 23.29
N ILE A 213 -2.45 1.45 22.12
CA ILE A 213 -3.53 1.90 21.24
C ILE A 213 -4.91 1.66 21.86
N LYS A 214 -5.16 0.48 22.44
CA LYS A 214 -6.41 0.19 23.16
C LYS A 214 -6.73 1.24 24.20
N LYS A 215 -5.74 1.64 25.00
CA LYS A 215 -5.88 2.69 26.01
C LYS A 215 -6.21 4.05 25.38
N ALA A 216 -5.64 4.35 24.21
CA ALA A 216 -5.84 5.61 23.51
C ALA A 216 -7.25 5.77 22.92
N VAL A 217 -7.81 4.69 22.35
CA VAL A 217 -9.04 4.79 21.53
C VAL A 217 -10.24 4.02 22.05
N GLN A 218 -10.06 3.05 22.95
CA GLN A 218 -11.13 2.24 23.56
C GLN A 218 -12.08 1.59 22.54
N LEU A 219 -11.53 1.06 21.45
CA LEU A 219 -12.30 0.38 20.40
C LEU A 219 -12.16 -1.14 20.49
N GLU A 220 -13.14 -1.86 19.93
CA GLU A 220 -13.08 -3.31 19.76
C GLU A 220 -11.92 -3.70 18.82
N ILE A 221 -11.34 -4.89 19.05
CA ILE A 221 -10.36 -5.47 18.13
C ILE A 221 -11.03 -6.46 17.19
N ILE A 222 -10.80 -6.28 15.89
CA ILE A 222 -11.20 -7.21 14.85
C ILE A 222 -9.94 -7.80 14.19
N ARG A 223 -9.93 -9.12 14.03
CA ARG A 223 -8.99 -9.82 13.15
C ARG A 223 -9.72 -10.15 11.84
N PRO A 224 -9.43 -9.46 10.74
CA PRO A 224 -10.25 -9.58 9.55
C PRO A 224 -9.87 -10.83 8.75
N SER A 225 -10.88 -11.59 8.30
CA SER A 225 -10.71 -12.58 7.24
C SER A 225 -11.24 -11.97 5.95
N VAL A 226 -10.35 -11.48 5.10
CA VAL A 226 -10.73 -10.76 3.87
C VAL A 226 -10.42 -11.59 2.64
N GLU A 227 -11.46 -11.93 1.88
CA GLU A 227 -11.28 -12.43 0.52
C GLU A 227 -11.46 -11.26 -0.46
N ILE A 228 -10.37 -10.86 -1.12
CA ILE A 228 -10.44 -9.85 -2.17
C ILE A 228 -11.08 -10.52 -3.39
N LYS A 229 -12.32 -10.13 -3.72
CA LYS A 229 -13.07 -10.71 -4.83
C LYS A 229 -12.25 -10.69 -6.12
N ARG A 230 -12.17 -11.88 -6.73
CA ARG A 230 -11.42 -12.12 -7.96
C ARG A 230 -12.08 -11.40 -9.13
N VAL A 231 -11.25 -10.95 -10.04
CA VAL A 231 -11.66 -10.42 -11.33
C VAL A 231 -12.07 -11.58 -12.22
N THR A 232 -13.27 -11.48 -12.81
CA THR A 232 -13.67 -12.39 -13.88
C THR A 232 -13.01 -11.91 -15.17
N LYS A 233 -12.35 -12.82 -15.88
CA LYS A 233 -11.73 -12.55 -17.19
C LYS A 233 -12.53 -13.22 -18.29
N GLU A 234 -12.95 -12.44 -19.28
CA GLU A 234 -13.61 -12.88 -20.51
C GLU A 234 -12.81 -12.35 -21.69
N GLY A 235 -11.82 -13.12 -22.15
CA GLY A 235 -10.85 -12.63 -23.16
C GLY A 235 -10.02 -11.47 -22.62
N GLU A 236 -9.99 -10.34 -23.33
CA GLU A 236 -9.32 -9.10 -22.91
C GLU A 236 -10.13 -8.28 -21.88
N ARG A 237 -11.38 -8.69 -21.62
CA ARG A 237 -12.30 -8.00 -20.73
C ARG A 237 -12.15 -8.49 -19.30
N GLU A 238 -11.99 -7.54 -18.38
CA GLU A 238 -11.93 -7.77 -16.95
C GLU A 238 -13.17 -7.17 -16.28
N ILE A 239 -13.82 -7.95 -15.42
CA ILE A 239 -15.02 -7.55 -14.68
C ILE A 239 -14.76 -7.69 -13.19
N ARG A 240 -15.02 -6.63 -12.42
CA ARG A 240 -14.85 -6.64 -10.96
C ARG A 240 -16.01 -5.96 -10.25
N GLN A 241 -16.59 -6.63 -9.27
CA GLN A 241 -17.59 -6.02 -8.39
C GLN A 241 -16.96 -4.95 -7.49
N VAL A 242 -17.63 -3.81 -7.37
CA VAL A 242 -17.35 -2.79 -6.35
C VAL A 242 -18.05 -3.21 -5.06
N LEU A 243 -17.27 -3.46 -4.01
CA LEU A 243 -17.79 -3.87 -2.71
C LEU A 243 -18.27 -2.65 -1.91
N TYR A 244 -19.32 -2.85 -1.11
CA TYR A 244 -19.95 -1.80 -0.29
C TYR A 244 -20.35 -0.56 -1.12
N ALA A 245 -20.86 -0.81 -2.33
CA ALA A 245 -21.43 0.22 -3.18
C ALA A 245 -22.77 0.69 -2.62
N GLU A 246 -22.95 2.00 -2.55
CA GLU A 246 -24.18 2.65 -2.10
C GLU A 246 -24.66 3.63 -3.18
N PRO A 247 -25.96 3.67 -3.51
CA PRO A 247 -26.48 4.63 -4.47
C PRO A 247 -26.09 6.07 -4.11
N GLY A 248 -25.57 6.80 -5.09
CA GLY A 248 -25.09 8.16 -4.92
C GLY A 248 -23.60 8.29 -4.59
N ASP A 249 -22.89 7.19 -4.30
CA ASP A 249 -21.46 7.27 -3.97
C ASP A 249 -20.58 7.48 -5.19
N LYS A 250 -19.51 8.27 -5.02
CA LYS A 250 -18.44 8.34 -6.00
C LYS A 250 -17.60 7.07 -5.94
N ILE A 251 -17.31 6.52 -7.11
CA ILE A 251 -16.41 5.38 -7.28
C ILE A 251 -15.00 5.91 -7.50
N ILE A 252 -14.06 5.53 -6.64
CA ILE A 252 -12.65 5.92 -6.70
C ILE A 252 -11.82 4.70 -7.09
N VAL A 253 -11.04 4.81 -8.16
CA VAL A 253 -10.11 3.77 -8.63
C VAL A 253 -8.70 4.35 -8.67
N ASN A 254 -7.76 3.72 -7.96
CA ASN A 254 -6.38 4.18 -7.81
C ASN A 254 -6.27 5.67 -7.43
N GLY A 255 -7.13 6.11 -6.50
CA GLY A 255 -7.17 7.49 -6.01
C GLY A 255 -7.86 8.51 -6.93
N LYS A 256 -8.41 8.09 -8.09
CA LYS A 256 -9.09 8.98 -9.04
C LYS A 256 -10.57 8.66 -9.12
N VAL A 257 -11.41 9.69 -9.24
CA VAL A 257 -12.86 9.50 -9.45
C VAL A 257 -13.10 8.87 -10.82
N ALA A 258 -13.74 7.71 -10.84
CA ALA A 258 -14.08 6.96 -12.04
C ALA A 258 -15.54 7.14 -12.46
N GLY A 259 -16.44 7.33 -11.50
CA GLY A 259 -17.87 7.39 -11.76
C GLY A 259 -18.72 7.51 -10.48
N LEU A 260 -19.99 7.17 -10.61
CA LEU A 260 -20.99 7.18 -9.54
C LEU A 260 -21.70 5.83 -9.44
N CYS A 261 -21.99 5.36 -8.23
CA CYS A 261 -22.89 4.26 -7.97
C CYS A 261 -24.34 4.70 -8.20
N LEU A 262 -25.09 3.98 -9.03
CA LEU A 262 -26.54 4.19 -9.20
C LEU A 262 -27.34 3.14 -8.44
N THR A 263 -26.74 1.98 -8.17
CA THR A 263 -27.29 0.89 -7.37
C THR A 263 -26.27 0.43 -6.33
N ASN A 264 -26.65 -0.54 -5.50
CA ASN A 264 -25.73 -1.26 -4.60
C ASN A 264 -24.99 -2.44 -5.28
N GLN A 265 -25.35 -2.77 -6.52
CA GLN A 265 -24.72 -3.82 -7.32
C GLN A 265 -23.97 -3.20 -8.49
N VAL A 266 -22.72 -2.83 -8.25
CA VAL A 266 -21.88 -2.10 -9.20
C VAL A 266 -20.70 -2.94 -9.65
N TYR A 267 -20.41 -2.92 -10.96
CA TYR A 267 -19.31 -3.66 -11.56
C TYR A 267 -18.48 -2.76 -12.45
N LEU A 268 -17.17 -2.77 -12.24
CA LEU A 268 -16.19 -2.13 -13.12
C LEU A 268 -15.90 -3.06 -14.30
N ILE A 269 -15.90 -2.48 -15.50
CA ILE A 269 -15.54 -3.16 -16.74
C ILE A 269 -14.29 -2.50 -17.29
N ALA A 270 -13.25 -3.30 -17.52
CA ALA A 270 -12.02 -2.85 -18.13
C ALA A 270 -11.60 -3.70 -19.31
N GLU A 271 -10.93 -3.07 -20.27
CA GLU A 271 -10.31 -3.71 -21.43
C GLU A 271 -8.92 -3.11 -21.60
N ASN A 272 -7.90 -3.95 -21.83
CA ASN A 272 -6.53 -3.51 -22.08
C ASN A 272 -6.01 -2.50 -21.04
N GLY A 273 -6.27 -2.76 -19.75
CA GLY A 273 -5.83 -1.92 -18.63
C GLY A 273 -6.55 -0.57 -18.51
N ARG A 274 -7.68 -0.38 -19.19
CA ARG A 274 -8.48 0.84 -19.15
C ARG A 274 -9.91 0.56 -18.73
N LEU A 275 -10.46 1.42 -17.88
CA LEU A 275 -11.87 1.36 -17.52
C LEU A 275 -12.74 1.83 -18.70
N VAL A 276 -13.59 0.95 -19.20
CA VAL A 276 -14.47 1.21 -20.36
C VAL A 276 -15.91 1.45 -19.96
N ASP A 277 -16.38 0.84 -18.87
CA ASP A 277 -17.76 0.98 -18.41
C ASP A 277 -17.95 0.67 -16.90
N ILE A 278 -19.11 1.03 -16.37
CA ILE A 278 -19.55 0.71 -15.00
C ILE A 278 -21.01 0.23 -15.04
N ILE A 279 -21.23 -1.07 -14.87
CA ILE A 279 -22.58 -1.64 -14.75
C ILE A 279 -23.13 -1.29 -13.36
N GLY A 280 -24.42 -0.90 -13.29
CA GLY A 280 -25.04 -0.43 -12.04
C GLY A 280 -24.55 0.96 -11.60
N GLY A 281 -23.80 1.65 -12.44
CA GLY A 281 -23.25 2.98 -12.17
C GLY A 281 -23.21 3.88 -13.39
N LYS A 282 -22.63 5.06 -13.22
CA LYS A 282 -22.38 6.05 -14.27
C LYS A 282 -20.89 6.32 -14.37
N ILE A 283 -20.27 5.98 -15.50
CA ILE A 283 -18.86 6.29 -15.74
C ILE A 283 -18.65 7.78 -16.08
N PHE A 284 -17.64 8.40 -15.47
CA PHE A 284 -17.19 9.75 -15.82
C PHE A 284 -16.08 9.67 -16.85
N ARG A 285 -16.46 9.52 -18.13
CA ARG A 285 -15.53 9.22 -19.25
C ARG A 285 -14.26 10.07 -19.28
N GLY A 286 -14.35 11.38 -19.04
CA GLY A 286 -13.18 12.27 -19.03
C GLY A 286 -12.19 11.98 -17.89
N ALA A 287 -12.68 11.60 -16.71
CA ALA A 287 -11.85 11.24 -15.57
C ALA A 287 -11.36 9.79 -15.67
N ALA A 288 -12.21 8.86 -16.09
CA ALA A 288 -11.89 7.45 -16.29
C ALA A 288 -10.73 7.25 -17.29
N LYS A 289 -10.64 8.05 -18.36
CA LYS A 289 -9.52 8.03 -19.31
C LYS A 289 -8.15 8.29 -18.67
N LYS A 290 -8.10 8.93 -17.49
CA LYS A 290 -6.86 9.22 -16.75
C LYS A 290 -6.48 8.09 -15.79
N ILE A 291 -7.30 7.04 -15.71
CA ILE A 291 -7.09 5.89 -14.84
C ILE A 291 -6.48 4.78 -15.71
N SER A 292 -5.30 4.33 -15.31
CA SER A 292 -4.60 3.21 -15.91
C SER A 292 -4.20 2.24 -14.80
N PHE A 293 -4.30 0.95 -15.11
CA PHE A 293 -3.88 -0.13 -14.24
C PHE A 293 -3.49 -1.32 -15.12
N ASP A 294 -2.62 -2.19 -14.60
CA ASP A 294 -2.24 -3.40 -15.32
C ASP A 294 -3.40 -4.41 -15.34
N SER A 295 -4.17 -4.46 -14.24
CA SER A 295 -5.37 -5.28 -14.11
C SER A 295 -6.32 -4.67 -13.07
N LEU A 296 -7.63 -4.87 -13.24
CA LEU A 296 -8.63 -4.60 -12.20
C LEU A 296 -8.35 -5.41 -10.92
N ALA A 297 -7.61 -6.51 -11.00
CA ALA A 297 -7.29 -7.36 -9.85
C ALA A 297 -6.38 -6.63 -8.86
N THR A 298 -5.52 -5.75 -9.37
CA THR A 298 -4.58 -4.95 -8.58
C THR A 298 -5.04 -3.49 -8.45
N ALA A 299 -6.18 -3.11 -9.03
CA ALA A 299 -6.73 -1.78 -8.82
C ALA A 299 -7.20 -1.60 -7.36
N ILE A 300 -6.91 -0.47 -6.74
CA ILE A 300 -7.46 -0.12 -5.43
C ILE A 300 -8.77 0.61 -5.67
N VAL A 301 -9.88 0.02 -5.22
CA VAL A 301 -11.24 0.52 -5.43
C VAL A 301 -11.89 0.83 -4.09
N LYS A 302 -12.46 2.03 -3.96
CA LYS A 302 -13.33 2.39 -2.84
C LYS A 302 -14.49 3.27 -3.30
N THR A 303 -15.53 3.33 -2.49
CA THR A 303 -16.64 4.27 -2.62
C THR A 303 -16.53 5.35 -1.55
N VAL A 304 -16.95 6.56 -1.90
CA VAL A 304 -17.04 7.69 -0.95
C VAL A 304 -18.36 8.42 -1.16
N PRO A 305 -19.01 8.93 -0.09
CA PRO A 305 -20.16 9.81 -0.23
C PRO A 305 -19.85 10.97 -1.20
N ALA A 306 -20.80 11.28 -2.10
CA ALA A 306 -20.62 12.34 -3.09
C ALA A 306 -20.59 13.75 -2.49
#